data_AF-A0A522MS64-F1
#
_entry.id   AF-A0A522MS64-F1
#
_cell.length_a   1.000
_cell.length_b   1.000
_cell.length_c   1.000
_cell.angle_alpha   90.00
_cell.angle_beta   90.00
_cell.angle_gamma   90.00
#
_symmetry.space_group_name_H-M   'P 1'
#
loop_
_entity.id
_entity.type
_entity.pdbx_description
1 polymer ?
#
loop_
_entity_poly.entity_id
_entity_poly.type
_entity_poly.pdbx_seq_one_letter_code
_entity_poly.pdbx_strand_id
1 'polypeptide(L)'
;MNSRRRCPAPSAATLQLLALFLAASCARTAPAVDPAYRAEIEAWRAARVAALTAPDGWLTLAGLVWLRPGPNRFGSDPGNEIVLPGAGIAVAGAIDLRRDGAAVLEPAAGAAVTVGGAPAAERPLRSDRAGAPDVVALATYRLYVIDRAGTLGVRVKDTASPARAQFKGISYFPLDPAYRVTGTFAPYPAPREVKVATHQGPSQTMLAPGVVRFSLGGRPFALEPFVSSPGDRTFFFVFRDATSGRQTYGAGRFLDAAAPTSGAGEVVLDFNKATNPPCAFTPFATCPLPPPGNELPVPVAAGEMYGGRR
;
A
#
# COMPACT_ATOMS: atom_id res chain seq x y z
N MET A 1 -1.72 -56.16 -76.42
CA MET A 1 -2.79 -56.01 -75.41
C MET A 1 -2.83 -54.55 -74.96
N ASN A 2 -4.00 -53.94 -75.12
CA ASN A 2 -4.49 -52.63 -74.65
C ASN A 2 -3.57 -51.38 -74.76
N SER A 3 -3.79 -50.50 -75.75
CA SER A 3 -4.81 -49.42 -75.77
C SER A 3 -4.35 -48.19 -74.95
N ARG A 4 -4.32 -46.93 -75.40
CA ARG A 4 -4.77 -46.20 -76.60
C ARG A 4 -4.10 -44.81 -76.56
N ARG A 5 -3.80 -44.28 -77.74
CA ARG A 5 -3.80 -42.86 -78.22
C ARG A 5 -3.87 -41.72 -77.20
N ARG A 6 -3.08 -40.65 -77.46
CA ARG A 6 -3.52 -39.23 -77.46
C ARG A 6 -2.48 -38.30 -78.12
N CYS A 7 -2.96 -37.46 -79.04
CA CYS A 7 -2.44 -36.13 -79.46
C CYS A 7 -3.57 -35.12 -79.18
N PRO A 8 -3.41 -33.77 -79.30
CA PRO A 8 -2.25 -32.86 -79.18
C PRO A 8 -2.52 -31.68 -78.18
N ALA A 9 -1.61 -30.69 -78.11
CA ALA A 9 -1.64 -29.46 -77.27
C ALA A 9 -2.83 -28.49 -77.57
N PRO A 10 -3.19 -27.53 -76.69
CA PRO A 10 -2.54 -26.20 -76.70
C PRO A 10 -2.51 -25.41 -75.36
N SER A 11 -1.83 -24.26 -75.43
CA SER A 11 -1.69 -23.18 -74.45
C SER A 11 -3.01 -22.59 -73.94
N ALA A 12 -3.06 -22.20 -72.66
CA ALA A 12 -4.01 -21.21 -72.15
C ALA A 12 -3.47 -20.54 -70.87
N ALA A 13 -3.15 -19.25 -71.01
CA ALA A 13 -2.86 -18.34 -69.92
C ALA A 13 -3.96 -18.41 -68.84
N THR A 14 -3.58 -18.64 -67.59
CA THR A 14 -4.51 -18.59 -66.46
C THR A 14 -3.87 -17.85 -65.30
N LEU A 15 -4.39 -16.64 -65.06
CA LEU A 15 -4.39 -15.85 -63.82
C LEU A 15 -3.49 -16.35 -62.67
N GLN A 16 -2.34 -15.71 -62.48
CA GLN A 16 -1.74 -15.57 -61.15
C GLN A 16 -2.13 -14.20 -60.57
N LEU A 17 -3.35 -14.13 -60.03
CA LEU A 17 -3.72 -13.17 -59.00
C LEU A 17 -3.86 -13.98 -57.71
N LEU A 18 -2.77 -14.15 -56.95
CA LEU A 18 -2.82 -14.75 -55.62
C LEU A 18 -2.20 -13.79 -54.59
N ALA A 19 -3.08 -12.92 -54.10
CA ALA A 19 -3.19 -12.52 -52.69
C ALA A 19 -1.89 -12.20 -51.91
N LEU A 20 -1.41 -10.97 -52.02
CA LEU A 20 -0.81 -10.28 -50.88
C LEU A 20 -1.94 -9.92 -49.89
N PHE A 21 -2.31 -10.86 -49.01
CA PHE A 21 -2.97 -10.49 -47.77
C PHE A 21 -1.91 -9.84 -46.88
N LEU A 22 -1.74 -8.51 -47.00
CA LEU A 22 -1.15 -7.73 -45.92
C LEU A 22 -2.04 -7.92 -44.69
N ALA A 23 -1.57 -8.74 -43.75
CA ALA A 23 -2.02 -8.68 -42.38
C ALA A 23 -1.60 -7.29 -41.84
N ALA A 24 -2.43 -6.29 -42.09
CA ALA A 24 -2.41 -5.04 -41.35
C ALA A 24 -2.86 -5.38 -39.93
N SER A 25 -1.91 -5.90 -39.14
CA SER A 25 -2.04 -5.97 -37.70
C SER A 25 -2.25 -4.53 -37.26
N CYS A 26 -3.49 -4.19 -36.91
CA CYS A 26 -3.81 -2.97 -36.18
C CYS A 26 -3.18 -3.09 -34.79
N ALA A 27 -1.85 -3.04 -34.74
CA ALA A 27 -1.13 -2.70 -33.53
C ALA A 27 -1.55 -1.26 -33.24
N ARG A 28 -2.58 -1.10 -32.40
CA ARG A 28 -2.83 0.18 -31.73
C ARG A 28 -1.53 0.52 -31.04
N THR A 29 -0.72 1.38 -31.65
CA THR A 29 0.38 2.05 -30.98
C THR A 29 -0.21 2.69 -29.75
N ALA A 30 0.21 2.21 -28.58
CA ALA A 30 -0.16 2.84 -27.32
C ALA A 30 0.16 4.33 -27.45
N PRO A 31 -0.75 5.23 -27.02
CA PRO A 31 -0.52 6.66 -27.13
C PRO A 31 0.84 6.99 -26.49
N ALA A 32 1.63 7.82 -27.17
CA ALA A 32 2.92 8.24 -26.65
C ALA A 32 2.71 8.91 -25.28
N VAL A 33 3.42 8.43 -24.27
CA VAL A 33 3.36 9.02 -22.93
C VAL A 33 4.01 10.40 -22.99
N ASP A 34 3.26 11.42 -22.58
CA ASP A 34 3.78 12.79 -22.42
C ASP A 34 5.07 12.78 -21.57
N PRO A 35 6.18 13.35 -22.05
CA PRO A 35 7.44 13.40 -21.30
C PRO A 35 7.32 14.03 -19.92
N ALA A 36 6.48 15.06 -19.75
CA ALA A 36 6.30 15.69 -18.44
C ALA A 36 5.60 14.75 -17.47
N TYR A 37 4.52 14.08 -17.91
CA TYR A 37 3.86 13.07 -17.10
C TYR A 37 4.78 11.87 -16.76
N ARG A 38 5.63 11.44 -17.69
CA ARG A 38 6.63 10.40 -17.42
C ARG A 38 7.58 10.81 -16.29
N ALA A 39 8.14 12.02 -16.38
CA ALA A 39 9.05 12.55 -15.36
C ALA A 39 8.35 12.68 -13.99
N GLU A 40 7.09 13.11 -13.97
CA GLU A 40 6.26 13.16 -12.76
C GLU A 40 6.14 11.78 -12.09
N ILE A 41 5.84 10.73 -12.87
CA ILE A 41 5.72 9.36 -12.37
C ILE A 41 7.06 8.82 -11.88
N GLU A 42 8.15 9.08 -12.58
CA GLU A 42 9.50 8.66 -12.17
C GLU A 42 9.93 9.32 -10.85
N ALA A 43 9.69 10.62 -10.70
CA ALA A 43 9.92 11.33 -9.45
C ALA A 43 9.06 10.79 -8.30
N TRP A 44 7.78 10.51 -8.56
CA TRP A 44 6.87 9.91 -7.59
C TRP A 44 7.34 8.50 -7.15
N ARG A 45 7.78 7.67 -8.09
CA ARG A 45 8.33 6.33 -7.80
C ARG A 45 9.60 6.41 -6.95
N ALA A 46 10.50 7.35 -7.25
CA ALA A 46 11.70 7.59 -6.46
C ALA A 46 11.36 8.03 -5.02
N ALA A 47 10.41 8.97 -4.86
CA ALA A 47 9.95 9.41 -3.55
C ALA A 47 9.30 8.26 -2.75
N ARG A 48 8.52 7.40 -3.42
CA ARG A 48 7.91 6.21 -2.82
C ARG A 48 8.96 5.24 -2.27
N VAL A 49 10.01 4.94 -3.05
CA VAL A 49 11.13 4.09 -2.60
C VAL A 49 11.88 4.74 -1.43
N ALA A 50 12.20 6.03 -1.53
CA ALA A 50 12.87 6.77 -0.47
C ALA A 50 12.07 6.70 0.85
N ALA A 51 10.76 6.93 0.81
CA ALA A 51 9.88 6.85 1.99
C ALA A 51 9.83 5.44 2.60
N LEU A 52 9.80 4.38 1.78
CA LEU A 52 9.82 3.01 2.29
C LEU A 52 11.13 2.68 3.00
N THR A 53 12.25 3.18 2.47
CA THR A 53 13.62 2.94 2.97
C THR A 53 14.12 4.00 3.96
N ALA A 54 13.29 4.96 4.35
CA ALA A 54 13.64 5.95 5.36
C ALA A 54 13.95 5.27 6.71
N PRO A 55 14.72 5.91 7.62
CA PRO A 55 14.99 5.36 8.96
C PRO A 55 13.72 5.04 9.76
N ASP A 56 12.63 5.74 9.50
CA ASP A 56 11.30 5.53 10.05
C ASP A 56 10.31 4.97 8.99
N GLY A 57 10.80 4.49 7.85
CA GLY A 57 10.00 3.91 6.78
C GLY A 57 9.35 2.57 7.16
N TRP A 58 8.48 2.05 6.31
CA TRP A 58 7.77 0.80 6.59
C TRP A 58 8.67 -0.44 6.59
N LEU A 59 9.83 -0.40 5.92
CA LEU A 59 10.79 -1.50 5.90
C LEU A 59 11.55 -1.67 7.23
N THR A 60 11.45 -0.70 8.15
CA THR A 60 12.01 -0.84 9.49
C THR A 60 11.04 -1.48 10.47
N LEU A 61 9.75 -1.60 10.15
CA LEU A 61 8.77 -2.18 11.07
C LEU A 61 9.02 -3.69 11.26
N ALA A 62 9.55 -4.04 12.43
CA ALA A 62 10.08 -5.34 12.82
C ALA A 62 9.21 -6.06 13.87
N GLY A 63 8.19 -5.39 14.43
CA GLY A 63 7.30 -6.02 15.39
C GLY A 63 6.02 -5.22 15.65
N LEU A 64 5.01 -5.93 16.11
CA LEU A 64 3.79 -5.39 16.72
C LEU A 64 3.41 -6.29 17.89
N VAL A 65 3.30 -5.71 19.09
CA VAL A 65 2.91 -6.41 20.32
C VAL A 65 1.72 -5.69 20.93
N TRP A 66 0.60 -6.36 21.11
CA TRP A 66 -0.54 -5.80 21.84
C TRP A 66 -0.26 -5.84 23.35
N LEU A 67 -0.45 -4.72 24.03
CA LEU A 67 -0.15 -4.61 25.46
C LEU A 67 -1.16 -5.44 26.28
N ARG A 68 -0.66 -6.15 27.28
CA ARG A 68 -1.46 -6.80 28.31
C ARG A 68 -1.51 -5.92 29.57
N PRO A 69 -2.57 -5.99 30.39
CA PRO A 69 -2.58 -5.29 31.67
C PRO A 69 -1.35 -5.62 32.51
N GLY A 70 -0.70 -4.60 33.09
CA GLY A 70 0.56 -4.75 33.81
C GLY A 70 1.81 -4.56 32.93
N PRO A 71 2.99 -4.92 33.45
CA PRO A 71 4.26 -4.67 32.78
C PRO A 71 4.44 -5.55 31.54
N ASN A 72 4.74 -4.93 30.40
CA ASN A 72 5.18 -5.60 29.18
C ASN A 72 6.67 -5.28 28.98
N ARG A 73 7.55 -6.20 29.35
CA ARG A 73 9.00 -5.98 29.34
C ARG A 73 9.54 -5.94 27.93
N PHE A 74 10.60 -5.17 27.73
CA PHE A 74 11.33 -5.11 26.47
C PHE A 74 12.83 -5.24 26.68
N GLY A 75 13.50 -5.91 25.74
CA GLY A 75 14.94 -6.18 25.81
C GLY A 75 15.33 -7.39 24.95
N SER A 76 16.60 -7.78 25.00
CA SER A 76 17.12 -8.89 24.19
C SER A 76 16.77 -10.29 24.71
N ASP A 77 16.31 -10.41 25.95
CA ASP A 77 15.86 -11.68 26.50
C ASP A 77 14.60 -12.19 25.76
N PRO A 78 14.59 -13.44 25.26
CA PRO A 78 13.41 -14.05 24.61
C PRO A 78 12.17 -14.18 25.51
N GLY A 79 12.34 -14.12 26.84
CA GLY A 79 11.26 -14.14 27.83
C GLY A 79 10.56 -12.78 28.01
N ASN A 80 11.01 -11.72 27.33
CA ASN A 80 10.31 -10.44 27.29
C ASN A 80 9.05 -10.53 26.43
N GLU A 81 8.03 -9.75 26.79
CA GLU A 81 6.84 -9.57 25.97
C GLU A 81 7.17 -8.88 24.63
N ILE A 82 8.15 -7.97 24.65
CA ILE A 82 8.66 -7.24 23.48
C ILE A 82 10.13 -7.60 23.28
N VAL A 83 10.39 -8.61 22.46
CA VAL A 83 11.75 -9.11 22.20
C VAL A 83 12.48 -8.22 21.19
N LEU A 84 13.68 -7.76 21.57
CA LEU A 84 14.56 -6.88 20.80
C LEU A 84 15.93 -7.57 20.60
N PRO A 85 16.06 -8.51 19.64
CA PRO A 85 17.29 -9.28 19.44
C PRO A 85 18.51 -8.37 19.23
N GLY A 86 19.63 -8.68 19.88
CA GLY A 86 20.87 -7.92 19.73
C GLY A 86 20.86 -6.53 20.37
N ALA A 87 19.85 -6.16 21.18
CA ALA A 87 19.82 -4.87 21.89
C ALA A 87 20.91 -4.71 22.96
N GLY A 88 21.65 -5.78 23.30
CA GLY A 88 22.80 -5.74 24.22
C GLY A 88 22.45 -5.72 25.71
N ILE A 89 21.16 -5.74 26.07
CA ILE A 89 20.68 -5.78 27.45
C ILE A 89 19.49 -6.73 27.55
N ALA A 90 19.48 -7.63 28.54
CA ALA A 90 18.46 -8.67 28.68
C ALA A 90 17.06 -8.08 28.90
N VAL A 91 16.93 -7.19 29.87
CA VAL A 91 15.70 -6.43 30.16
C VAL A 91 16.05 -4.95 30.24
N ALA A 92 15.59 -4.18 29.26
CA ALA A 92 15.85 -2.74 29.15
C ALA A 92 14.79 -1.89 29.87
N GLY A 93 13.66 -2.47 30.22
CA GLY A 93 12.55 -1.81 30.90
C GLY A 93 11.22 -2.49 30.62
N ALA A 94 10.13 -1.81 30.96
CA ALA A 94 8.77 -2.23 30.63
C ALA A 94 7.93 -1.06 30.10
N ILE A 95 6.90 -1.39 29.33
CA ILE A 95 5.75 -0.52 29.09
C ILE A 95 4.59 -1.14 29.87
N ASP A 96 4.25 -0.54 31.00
CA ASP A 96 3.15 -1.02 31.85
C ASP A 96 1.83 -0.41 31.39
N LEU A 97 0.87 -1.27 31.05
CA LEU A 97 -0.52 -0.89 30.82
C LEU A 97 -1.26 -0.85 32.15
N ARG A 98 -1.40 0.36 32.70
CA ARG A 98 -2.03 0.61 33.99
C ARG A 98 -3.55 0.43 33.91
N ARG A 99 -4.18 0.29 35.09
CA ARG A 99 -5.63 0.06 35.22
C ARG A 99 -6.49 1.21 34.68
N ASP A 100 -5.96 2.42 34.64
CA ASP A 100 -6.61 3.61 34.07
C ASP A 100 -6.47 3.68 32.54
N GLY A 101 -5.78 2.71 31.92
CA GLY A 101 -5.54 2.64 30.49
C GLY A 101 -4.28 3.37 30.01
N ALA A 102 -3.50 3.98 30.90
CA ALA A 102 -2.25 4.64 30.53
C ALA A 102 -1.14 3.60 30.24
N ALA A 103 -0.40 3.81 29.14
CA ALA A 103 0.85 3.11 28.89
C ALA A 103 2.01 3.92 29.48
N VAL A 104 2.67 3.37 30.51
CA VAL A 104 3.76 4.03 31.23
C VAL A 104 5.07 3.33 30.93
N LEU A 105 6.07 4.08 30.46
CA LEU A 105 7.44 3.59 30.30
C LEU A 105 8.11 3.51 31.67
N GLU A 106 8.74 2.37 31.97
CA GLU A 106 9.58 2.13 33.14
C GLU A 106 10.96 1.62 32.67
N PRO A 107 11.95 2.50 32.45
CA PRO A 107 13.29 2.06 32.03
C PRO A 107 14.01 1.30 33.14
N ALA A 108 14.73 0.23 32.80
CA ALA A 108 15.58 -0.47 33.75
C ALA A 108 16.84 0.36 34.08
N ALA A 109 17.33 0.24 35.32
CA ALA A 109 18.57 0.90 35.73
C ALA A 109 19.74 0.47 34.82
N GLY A 110 20.50 1.45 34.33
CA GLY A 110 21.64 1.22 33.43
C GLY A 110 21.28 0.94 31.98
N ALA A 111 19.99 0.88 31.62
CA ALA A 111 19.57 0.76 30.23
C ALA A 111 19.72 2.11 29.51
N ALA A 112 20.37 2.11 28.34
CA ALA A 112 20.52 3.30 27.49
C ALA A 112 19.23 3.61 26.70
N VAL A 113 18.09 3.65 27.40
CA VAL A 113 16.78 3.97 26.84
C VAL A 113 16.64 5.48 26.77
N THR A 114 16.17 6.00 25.63
CA THR A 114 15.95 7.43 25.44
C THR A 114 14.55 7.71 24.92
N VAL A 115 14.02 8.90 25.22
CA VAL A 115 12.80 9.45 24.63
C VAL A 115 13.11 10.86 24.16
N GLY A 116 12.89 11.15 22.87
CA GLY A 116 13.28 12.44 22.29
C GLY A 116 14.79 12.70 22.33
N GLY A 117 15.62 11.66 22.40
CA GLY A 117 17.08 11.75 22.45
C GLY A 117 17.68 11.96 23.85
N ALA A 118 16.85 12.22 24.87
CA ALA A 118 17.30 12.32 26.26
C ALA A 118 17.13 10.98 26.99
N PRO A 119 17.98 10.66 27.99
CA PRO A 119 17.78 9.51 28.86
C PRO A 119 16.35 9.45 29.40
N ALA A 120 15.72 8.28 29.28
CA ALA A 120 14.35 8.09 29.71
C ALA A 120 14.28 7.94 31.23
N ALA A 121 13.23 8.50 31.83
CA ALA A 121 12.77 8.20 33.18
C ALA A 121 11.35 7.60 33.11
N GLU A 122 10.80 7.20 34.25
CA GLU A 122 9.41 6.77 34.30
C GLU A 122 8.47 7.88 33.81
N ARG A 123 7.62 7.58 32.83
CA ARG A 123 6.67 8.54 32.27
C ARG A 123 5.53 7.88 31.50
N PRO A 124 4.35 8.51 31.43
CA PRO A 124 3.35 8.12 30.43
C PRO A 124 3.89 8.35 29.02
N LEU A 125 3.51 7.45 28.10
CA LEU A 125 3.79 7.55 26.67
C LEU A 125 2.54 8.01 25.91
N ARG A 126 2.69 9.02 25.05
CA ARG A 126 1.65 9.40 24.10
C ARG A 126 1.56 8.36 22.98
N SER A 127 0.35 7.85 22.73
CA SER A 127 0.05 6.99 21.58
C SER A 127 -0.15 7.79 20.29
N ASP A 128 -0.32 7.10 19.17
CA ASP A 128 -0.58 7.73 17.87
C ASP A 128 -2.01 8.28 17.68
N ARG A 129 -2.87 8.19 18.71
CA ARG A 129 -4.29 8.59 18.64
C ARG A 129 -4.49 10.07 18.34
N ALA A 130 -3.70 10.94 18.99
CA ALA A 130 -3.86 12.38 18.94
C ALA A 130 -2.74 13.08 18.14
N GLY A 131 -1.99 12.32 17.33
CA GLY A 131 -0.87 12.83 16.54
C GLY A 131 0.38 11.96 16.69
N ALA A 132 1.57 12.58 16.58
CA ALA A 132 2.83 11.84 16.66
C ALA A 132 3.03 11.21 18.05
N PRO A 133 3.29 9.90 18.16
CA PRO A 133 3.52 9.25 19.44
C PRO A 133 4.88 9.64 20.04
N ASP A 134 5.06 9.38 21.33
CA ASP A 134 6.40 9.37 21.92
C ASP A 134 7.19 8.17 21.38
N VAL A 135 8.47 8.38 21.07
CA VAL A 135 9.36 7.34 20.53
C VAL A 135 10.40 6.98 21.58
N VAL A 136 10.33 5.73 22.03
CA VAL A 136 11.31 5.10 22.91
C VAL A 136 12.41 4.49 22.04
N ALA A 137 13.66 4.87 22.28
CA ALA A 137 14.80 4.41 21.52
C ALA A 137 15.77 3.59 22.38
N LEU A 138 16.22 2.47 21.83
CA LEU A 138 17.25 1.59 22.41
C LEU A 138 18.06 0.98 21.27
N ALA A 139 19.37 1.21 21.22
CA ALA A 139 20.21 0.81 20.09
C ALA A 139 19.58 1.24 18.74
N THR A 140 19.35 0.29 17.82
CA THR A 140 18.70 0.53 16.53
C THR A 140 17.17 0.53 16.61
N TYR A 141 16.60 0.12 17.74
CA TYR A 141 15.17 -0.02 17.92
C TYR A 141 14.48 1.30 18.24
N ARG A 142 13.30 1.49 17.66
CA ARG A 142 12.36 2.57 17.93
C ARG A 142 11.00 1.96 18.24
N LEU A 143 10.55 2.14 19.48
CA LEU A 143 9.28 1.64 19.97
C LEU A 143 8.33 2.80 20.17
N TYR A 144 7.06 2.60 19.84
CA TYR A 144 6.04 3.60 20.10
C TYR A 144 4.67 2.95 20.28
N VAL A 145 3.85 3.57 21.12
CA VAL A 145 2.50 3.08 21.43
C VAL A 145 1.55 3.49 20.30
N ILE A 146 0.74 2.54 19.86
CA ILE A 146 -0.36 2.75 18.92
C ILE A 146 -1.70 2.49 19.61
N ASP A 147 -2.74 3.23 19.22
CA ASP A 147 -4.11 3.00 19.68
C ASP A 147 -4.98 2.58 18.49
N ARG A 148 -5.57 1.38 18.56
CA ARG A 148 -6.55 0.93 17.58
C ARG A 148 -7.87 0.66 18.30
N ALA A 149 -8.79 1.61 18.18
CA ALA A 149 -10.13 1.56 18.79
C ALA A 149 -10.08 1.28 20.31
N GLY A 150 -9.18 1.95 21.03
CA GLY A 150 -8.97 1.81 22.47
C GLY A 150 -8.06 0.64 22.87
N THR A 151 -7.65 -0.21 21.92
CA THR A 151 -6.68 -1.27 22.19
C THR A 151 -5.26 -0.74 21.95
N LEU A 152 -4.44 -0.73 23.00
CA LEU A 152 -3.05 -0.27 22.91
C LEU A 152 -2.10 -1.40 22.48
N GLY A 153 -1.19 -1.07 21.57
CA GLY A 153 -0.09 -1.93 21.18
C GLY A 153 1.20 -1.14 21.04
N VAL A 154 2.32 -1.84 20.92
CA VAL A 154 3.64 -1.28 20.69
C VAL A 154 4.12 -1.72 19.32
N ARG A 155 4.41 -0.75 18.46
CA ARG A 155 5.15 -1.00 17.22
C ARG A 155 6.64 -0.97 17.53
N VAL A 156 7.36 -1.93 16.98
CA VAL A 156 8.81 -2.01 17.04
C VAL A 156 9.35 -1.77 15.65
N LYS A 157 10.17 -0.73 15.50
CA LYS A 157 10.98 -0.49 14.31
C LYS A 157 12.44 -0.77 14.62
N ASP A 158 13.15 -1.35 13.67
CA ASP A 158 14.60 -1.52 13.69
C ASP A 158 15.21 -0.76 12.51
N THR A 159 15.98 0.30 12.81
CA THR A 159 16.63 1.11 11.77
C THR A 159 17.68 0.33 10.99
N ALA A 160 18.18 -0.78 11.54
CA ALA A 160 19.10 -1.72 10.91
C ALA A 160 18.40 -2.96 10.32
N SER A 161 17.07 -2.94 10.19
CA SER A 161 16.26 -4.04 9.67
C SER A 161 16.84 -4.65 8.38
N PRO A 162 17.03 -5.98 8.32
CA PRO A 162 17.45 -6.66 7.08
C PRO A 162 16.52 -6.39 5.90
N ALA A 163 15.21 -6.24 6.14
CA ALA A 163 14.25 -5.94 5.09
C ALA A 163 14.51 -4.58 4.43
N ARG A 164 15.01 -3.59 5.20
CA ARG A 164 15.45 -2.29 4.68
C ARG A 164 16.77 -2.41 3.92
N ALA A 165 17.77 -3.09 4.50
CA ALA A 165 19.10 -3.23 3.90
C ALA A 165 19.10 -4.04 2.59
N GLN A 166 18.20 -5.03 2.48
CA GLN A 166 18.12 -5.94 1.34
C GLN A 166 17.09 -5.52 0.29
N PHE A 167 16.37 -4.41 0.50
CA PHE A 167 15.33 -3.94 -0.39
C PHE A 167 15.87 -3.64 -1.80
N LYS A 168 15.26 -4.26 -2.82
CA LYS A 168 15.69 -4.13 -4.22
C LYS A 168 14.86 -3.13 -5.04
N GLY A 169 13.95 -2.41 -4.39
CA GLY A 169 12.99 -1.53 -5.05
C GLY A 169 11.63 -2.20 -5.27
N ILE A 170 10.78 -1.52 -6.03
CA ILE A 170 9.42 -1.96 -6.34
C ILE A 170 9.32 -2.22 -7.85
N SER A 171 8.70 -3.34 -8.22
CA SER A 171 8.34 -3.60 -9.61
C SER A 171 7.06 -2.84 -9.95
N TYR A 172 7.00 -2.27 -11.15
CA TYR A 172 5.84 -1.52 -11.63
C TYR A 172 5.37 -2.07 -12.96
N PHE A 173 4.07 -1.96 -13.22
CA PHE A 173 3.57 -2.09 -14.58
C PHE A 173 4.18 -1.01 -15.49
N PRO A 174 4.24 -1.26 -16.81
CA PRO A 174 4.52 -0.21 -17.79
C PRO A 174 3.58 0.99 -17.56
N LEU A 175 4.13 2.19 -17.68
CA LEU A 175 3.34 3.43 -17.56
C LEU A 175 2.33 3.51 -18.70
N ASP A 176 1.05 3.62 -18.35
CA ASP A 176 -0.05 3.71 -19.32
C ASP A 176 -0.99 4.87 -18.95
N PRO A 177 -1.03 5.95 -19.76
CA PRO A 177 -1.89 7.11 -19.55
C PRO A 177 -3.39 6.78 -19.51
N ALA A 178 -3.83 5.67 -20.09
CA ALA A 178 -5.24 5.25 -20.04
C ALA A 178 -5.73 4.94 -18.62
N TYR A 179 -4.80 4.71 -17.68
CA TYR A 179 -5.07 4.49 -16.26
C TYR A 179 -5.00 5.78 -15.41
N ARG A 180 -4.80 6.94 -16.02
CA ARG A 180 -5.02 8.25 -15.40
C ARG A 180 -6.38 8.78 -15.85
N VAL A 181 -7.40 8.59 -15.03
CA VAL A 181 -8.79 8.90 -15.37
C VAL A 181 -9.35 10.03 -14.53
N THR A 182 -10.22 10.85 -15.12
CA THR A 182 -10.98 11.85 -14.37
C THR A 182 -12.31 11.24 -13.96
N GLY A 183 -12.58 11.27 -12.65
CA GLY A 183 -13.87 10.93 -12.07
C GLY A 183 -14.61 12.15 -11.53
N THR A 184 -15.88 11.96 -11.21
CA THR A 184 -16.74 12.95 -10.55
C THR A 184 -17.03 12.50 -9.13
N PHE A 185 -16.61 13.30 -8.16
CA PHE A 185 -16.95 13.12 -6.76
C PHE A 185 -18.37 13.64 -6.49
N ALA A 186 -19.18 12.78 -5.88
CA ALA A 186 -20.49 13.11 -5.34
C ALA A 186 -20.45 12.95 -3.82
N PRO A 187 -20.51 14.05 -3.04
CA PRO A 187 -20.51 13.98 -1.58
C PRO A 187 -21.80 13.34 -1.06
N TYR A 188 -21.71 12.68 0.08
CA TYR A 188 -22.89 12.32 0.85
C TYR A 188 -23.46 13.54 1.59
N PRO A 189 -24.74 13.52 2.01
CA PRO A 189 -25.31 14.58 2.83
C PRO A 189 -24.51 14.84 4.13
N ALA A 190 -23.96 13.76 4.70
CA ALA A 190 -22.96 13.80 5.75
C ALA A 190 -21.95 12.65 5.52
N PRO A 191 -20.67 12.83 5.89
CA PRO A 191 -19.71 11.73 5.85
C PRO A 191 -20.18 10.54 6.68
N ARG A 192 -19.92 9.34 6.17
CA ARG A 192 -20.34 8.07 6.79
C ARG A 192 -19.19 7.42 7.52
N GLU A 193 -19.45 6.91 8.71
CA GLU A 193 -18.51 6.02 9.39
C GLU A 193 -18.61 4.61 8.81
N VAL A 194 -17.50 4.11 8.28
CA VAL A 194 -17.41 2.78 7.69
C VAL A 194 -16.48 1.93 8.55
N LYS A 195 -16.99 0.82 9.05
CA LYS A 195 -16.16 -0.17 9.76
C LYS A 195 -15.39 -1.00 8.74
N VAL A 196 -14.08 -0.77 8.67
CA VAL A 196 -13.17 -1.42 7.75
C VAL A 196 -12.37 -2.49 8.48
N ALA A 197 -12.48 -3.72 7.99
CA ALA A 197 -11.66 -4.83 8.50
C ALA A 197 -10.18 -4.54 8.22
N THR A 198 -9.30 -5.02 9.10
CA THR A 198 -7.85 -4.87 8.95
C THR A 198 -7.22 -6.22 8.67
N HIS A 199 -6.05 -6.23 8.04
CA HIS A 199 -5.30 -7.45 7.79
C HIS A 199 -4.96 -8.22 9.08
N GLN A 200 -4.73 -7.48 10.17
CA GLN A 200 -4.56 -8.02 11.51
C GLN A 200 -4.93 -6.98 12.58
N GLY A 201 -5.35 -7.48 13.74
CA GLY A 201 -5.81 -6.65 14.85
C GLY A 201 -7.28 -6.22 14.71
N PRO A 202 -7.71 -5.21 15.48
CA PRO A 202 -9.10 -4.74 15.44
C PRO A 202 -9.46 -4.10 14.10
N SER A 203 -10.74 -4.15 13.73
CA SER A 203 -11.28 -3.31 12.66
C SER A 203 -11.12 -1.83 13.02
N GLN A 204 -11.04 -0.98 12.01
CA GLN A 204 -10.94 0.47 12.16
C GLN A 204 -12.21 1.13 11.63
N THR A 205 -12.61 2.25 12.24
CA THR A 205 -13.65 3.12 11.67
C THR A 205 -12.98 4.17 10.81
N MET A 206 -13.40 4.27 9.56
CA MET A 206 -12.89 5.24 8.59
C MET A 206 -14.05 6.13 8.11
N LEU A 207 -13.73 7.38 7.74
CA LEU A 207 -14.74 8.35 7.34
C LEU A 207 -14.85 8.43 5.81
N ALA A 208 -15.99 8.04 5.25
CA ALA A 208 -16.28 8.12 3.82
C ALA A 208 -17.11 9.38 3.50
N PRO A 209 -16.57 10.38 2.77
CA PRO A 209 -17.26 11.64 2.52
C PRO A 209 -18.23 11.59 1.34
N GLY A 210 -18.20 10.54 0.52
CA GLY A 210 -18.97 10.45 -0.72
C GLY A 210 -18.45 9.34 -1.62
N VAL A 211 -18.68 9.45 -2.92
CA VAL A 211 -18.26 8.45 -3.91
C VAL A 211 -17.68 9.13 -5.14
N VAL A 212 -16.59 8.60 -5.69
CA VAL A 212 -16.02 9.03 -6.97
C VAL A 212 -16.49 8.06 -8.05
N ARG A 213 -17.23 8.57 -9.04
CA ARG A 213 -17.67 7.81 -10.22
C ARG A 213 -16.77 8.14 -11.40
N PHE A 214 -16.32 7.13 -12.14
CA PHE A 214 -15.40 7.32 -13.26
C PHE A 214 -15.63 6.25 -14.33
N SER A 215 -15.01 6.43 -15.49
CA SER A 215 -14.98 5.41 -16.54
C SER A 215 -13.56 4.89 -16.72
N LEU A 216 -13.41 3.57 -16.80
CA LEU A 216 -12.14 2.92 -17.09
C LEU A 216 -12.34 1.90 -18.21
N GLY A 217 -11.59 2.03 -19.31
CA GLY A 217 -11.80 1.20 -20.49
C GLY A 217 -13.22 1.31 -21.08
N GLY A 218 -13.85 2.50 -20.97
CA GLY A 218 -15.21 2.75 -21.44
C GLY A 218 -16.33 2.19 -20.54
N ARG A 219 -15.99 1.56 -19.40
CA ARG A 219 -16.96 1.00 -18.46
C ARG A 219 -17.08 1.88 -17.21
N PRO A 220 -18.30 2.13 -16.72
CA PRO A 220 -18.51 2.93 -15.51
C PRO A 220 -18.15 2.14 -14.25
N PHE A 221 -17.47 2.81 -13.32
CA PHE A 221 -17.12 2.30 -12.00
C PHE A 221 -17.27 3.39 -10.94
N ALA A 222 -17.21 2.97 -9.68
CA ALA A 222 -17.22 3.86 -8.54
C ALA A 222 -16.26 3.35 -7.47
N LEU A 223 -15.64 4.28 -6.73
CA LEU A 223 -14.87 3.99 -5.54
C LEU A 223 -15.26 4.98 -4.44
N GLU A 224 -15.37 4.49 -3.21
CA GLU A 224 -15.57 5.29 -2.01
C GLU A 224 -14.20 5.66 -1.42
N PRO A 225 -13.83 6.96 -1.38
CA PRO A 225 -12.63 7.39 -0.67
C PRO A 225 -12.86 7.43 0.83
N PHE A 226 -11.76 7.47 1.58
CA PHE A 226 -11.73 7.79 2.98
C PHE A 226 -10.92 9.06 3.24
N VAL A 227 -11.22 9.74 4.35
CA VAL A 227 -10.48 10.88 4.90
C VAL A 227 -10.18 10.65 6.37
N SER A 228 -9.13 11.28 6.90
CA SER A 228 -8.79 11.24 8.33
C SER A 228 -9.65 12.21 9.14
N SER A 229 -10.04 13.33 8.54
CA SER A 229 -10.94 14.32 9.14
C SER A 229 -11.83 15.00 8.11
N PRO A 230 -13.00 15.55 8.52
CA PRO A 230 -13.83 16.38 7.63
C PRO A 230 -13.03 17.56 7.07
N GLY A 231 -13.01 17.71 5.74
CA GLY A 231 -12.30 18.79 5.07
C GLY A 231 -10.86 18.47 4.62
N ASP A 232 -10.37 17.25 4.89
CA ASP A 232 -9.08 16.78 4.35
C ASP A 232 -9.01 16.97 2.83
N ARG A 233 -7.84 17.40 2.36
CA ARG A 233 -7.59 17.71 0.95
C ARG A 233 -7.11 16.52 0.13
N THR A 234 -6.99 15.35 0.76
CA THR A 234 -6.53 14.11 0.14
C THR A 234 -7.55 13.02 0.41
N PHE A 235 -8.01 12.38 -0.66
CA PHE A 235 -8.79 11.17 -0.63
C PHE A 235 -7.89 9.96 -0.64
N PHE A 236 -8.10 9.05 0.32
CA PHE A 236 -7.42 7.78 0.43
C PHE A 236 -8.35 6.64 0.01
N PHE A 237 -7.99 5.91 -1.03
CA PHE A 237 -8.75 4.77 -1.52
C PHE A 237 -8.07 3.48 -1.12
N VAL A 238 -8.86 2.54 -0.59
CA VAL A 238 -8.47 1.14 -0.46
C VAL A 238 -9.30 0.35 -1.46
N PHE A 239 -8.66 -0.28 -2.44
CA PHE A 239 -9.38 -0.98 -3.49
C PHE A 239 -8.73 -2.32 -3.85
N ARG A 240 -9.53 -3.20 -4.43
CA ARG A 240 -9.07 -4.41 -5.12
C ARG A 240 -9.50 -4.37 -6.57
N ASP A 241 -8.80 -5.14 -7.38
CA ASP A 241 -9.12 -5.30 -8.79
C ASP A 241 -8.75 -6.72 -9.26
N ALA A 242 -9.04 -7.06 -10.53
CA ALA A 242 -8.81 -8.41 -11.03
C ALA A 242 -7.33 -8.84 -11.11
N THR A 243 -6.37 -7.91 -10.88
CA THR A 243 -4.94 -8.25 -10.74
C THR A 243 -4.54 -8.72 -9.35
N SER A 244 -5.38 -8.46 -8.33
CA SER A 244 -5.07 -8.74 -6.91
C SER A 244 -4.88 -10.24 -6.67
N GLY A 245 -3.76 -10.61 -6.05
CA GLY A 245 -3.39 -11.99 -5.76
C GLY A 245 -2.77 -12.74 -6.95
N ARG A 246 -2.62 -12.07 -8.10
CA ARG A 246 -1.99 -12.63 -9.31
C ARG A 246 -0.75 -11.84 -9.71
N GLN A 247 -0.90 -10.52 -9.84
CA GLN A 247 0.16 -9.60 -10.26
C GLN A 247 0.38 -8.47 -9.25
N THR A 248 -0.62 -8.20 -8.41
CA THR A 248 -0.59 -7.19 -7.34
C THR A 248 -0.92 -7.83 -5.99
N TYR A 249 -0.70 -7.10 -4.90
CA TYR A 249 -0.88 -7.63 -3.55
C TYR A 249 -2.32 -8.14 -3.32
N GLY A 250 -2.45 -9.32 -2.72
CA GLY A 250 -3.72 -10.04 -2.60
C GLY A 250 -4.80 -9.29 -1.83
N ALA A 251 -4.41 -8.54 -0.78
CA ALA A 251 -5.35 -7.80 0.06
C ALA A 251 -5.82 -6.48 -0.57
N GLY A 252 -5.33 -6.11 -1.75
CA GLY A 252 -5.63 -4.86 -2.42
C GLY A 252 -4.48 -3.85 -2.39
N ARG A 253 -4.78 -2.66 -2.87
CA ARG A 253 -3.85 -1.54 -3.07
C ARG A 253 -4.44 -0.24 -2.56
N PHE A 254 -3.56 0.72 -2.35
CA PHE A 254 -3.91 2.07 -1.95
C PHE A 254 -3.74 3.03 -3.13
N LEU A 255 -4.61 4.03 -3.20
CA LEU A 255 -4.48 5.16 -4.12
C LEU A 255 -4.82 6.44 -3.37
N ASP A 256 -3.96 7.45 -3.50
CA ASP A 256 -4.25 8.79 -3.02
C ASP A 256 -4.67 9.68 -4.21
N ALA A 257 -5.65 10.55 -3.99
CA ALA A 257 -6.03 11.57 -4.95
C ALA A 257 -6.35 12.89 -4.25
N ALA A 258 -6.16 14.01 -4.94
CA ALA A 258 -6.58 15.31 -4.42
C ALA A 258 -8.12 15.36 -4.34
N ALA A 259 -8.64 15.79 -3.19
CA ALA A 259 -10.06 16.07 -3.03
C ALA A 259 -10.45 17.37 -3.76
N PRO A 260 -11.68 17.51 -4.27
CA PRO A 260 -12.16 18.76 -4.87
C PRO A 260 -12.06 19.94 -3.88
N THR A 261 -11.90 21.16 -4.37
CA THR A 261 -11.82 22.38 -3.54
C THR A 261 -13.07 22.63 -2.70
N SER A 262 -14.25 22.32 -3.24
CA SER A 262 -15.52 22.42 -2.52
C SER A 262 -16.57 21.48 -3.11
N GLY A 263 -17.39 20.85 -2.27
CA GLY A 263 -18.58 20.11 -2.69
C GLY A 263 -18.29 18.97 -3.68
N ALA A 264 -19.19 18.79 -4.64
CA ALA A 264 -18.99 17.89 -5.78
C ALA A 264 -17.93 18.47 -6.74
N GLY A 265 -17.18 17.62 -7.43
CA GLY A 265 -16.17 18.09 -8.37
C GLY A 265 -15.36 16.98 -9.00
N GLU A 266 -14.42 17.38 -9.85
CA GLU A 266 -13.52 16.44 -10.52
C GLU A 266 -12.45 15.91 -9.57
N VAL A 267 -12.13 14.63 -9.73
CA VAL A 267 -11.05 13.95 -9.03
C VAL A 267 -10.25 13.17 -10.07
N VAL A 268 -8.95 13.44 -10.14
CA VAL A 268 -8.04 12.65 -10.98
C VAL A 268 -7.61 11.41 -10.22
N LEU A 269 -8.00 10.24 -10.71
CA LEU A 269 -7.55 8.94 -10.23
C LEU A 269 -6.42 8.45 -11.12
N ASP A 270 -5.19 8.54 -10.63
CA ASP A 270 -4.01 8.03 -11.33
C ASP A 270 -3.59 6.66 -10.81
N PHE A 271 -4.12 5.60 -11.41
CA PHE A 271 -3.79 4.23 -11.01
C PHE A 271 -2.32 3.86 -11.29
N ASN A 272 -1.57 4.63 -12.09
CA ASN A 272 -0.12 4.45 -12.21
C ASN A 272 0.64 4.78 -10.90
N LYS A 273 -0.04 5.46 -9.96
CA LYS A 273 0.42 5.76 -8.60
C LYS A 273 -0.22 4.85 -7.54
N ALA A 274 -0.95 3.81 -7.93
CA ALA A 274 -1.47 2.83 -6.96
C ALA A 274 -0.30 2.10 -6.28
N THR A 275 -0.33 2.03 -4.95
CA THR A 275 0.74 1.44 -4.13
C THR A 275 0.28 0.15 -3.45
N ASN A 276 1.23 -0.75 -3.20
CA ASN A 276 0.98 -1.85 -2.27
C ASN A 276 0.89 -1.30 -0.83
N PRO A 277 -0.04 -1.82 -0.01
CA PRO A 277 -0.15 -1.41 1.38
C PRO A 277 1.10 -1.82 2.16
N PRO A 278 1.38 -1.21 3.32
CA PRO A 278 2.52 -1.58 4.18
C PRO A 278 2.62 -3.08 4.48
N CYS A 279 1.48 -3.77 4.56
CA CYS A 279 1.37 -5.21 4.82
C CYS A 279 2.03 -6.08 3.73
N ALA A 280 2.22 -5.55 2.52
CA ALA A 280 3.00 -6.22 1.48
C ALA A 280 4.49 -6.31 1.82
N PHE A 281 5.00 -5.44 2.68
CA PHE A 281 6.41 -5.35 3.05
C PHE A 281 6.72 -5.93 4.42
N THR A 282 5.76 -5.89 5.35
CA THR A 282 5.93 -6.32 6.74
C THR A 282 4.66 -6.96 7.29
N PRO A 283 4.75 -8.09 8.02
CA PRO A 283 3.57 -8.71 8.64
C PRO A 283 3.08 -7.91 9.85
N PHE A 284 3.79 -6.88 10.30
CA PHE A 284 3.45 -6.15 11.54
C PHE A 284 2.55 -4.93 11.31
N ALA A 285 2.21 -4.63 10.05
CA ALA A 285 1.31 -3.53 9.72
C ALA A 285 -0.18 -3.91 9.90
N THR A 286 -1.01 -2.92 10.23
CA THR A 286 -2.46 -3.07 10.46
C THR A 286 -3.24 -2.40 9.33
N CYS A 287 -3.11 -2.90 8.11
CA CYS A 287 -3.66 -2.26 6.92
C CYS A 287 -5.17 -2.49 6.80
N PRO A 288 -5.96 -1.47 6.41
CA PRO A 288 -7.36 -1.67 6.03
C PRO A 288 -7.49 -2.58 4.81
N LEU A 289 -8.55 -3.38 4.80
CA LEU A 289 -9.00 -4.15 3.63
C LEU A 289 -10.00 -3.30 2.82
N PRO A 290 -10.12 -3.50 1.51
CA PRO A 290 -11.10 -2.78 0.72
C PRO A 290 -12.52 -3.09 1.21
N PRO A 291 -13.39 -2.09 1.38
CA PRO A 291 -14.81 -2.35 1.58
C PRO A 291 -15.40 -3.04 0.33
N PRO A 292 -16.53 -3.76 0.45
CA PRO A 292 -17.14 -4.46 -0.69
C PRO A 292 -17.44 -3.56 -1.90
N GLY A 293 -17.72 -2.27 -1.68
CA GLY A 293 -17.96 -1.29 -2.75
C GLY A 293 -16.71 -0.87 -3.53
N ASN A 294 -15.50 -1.21 -3.07
CA ASN A 294 -14.23 -0.84 -3.68
C ASN A 294 -13.53 -2.02 -4.37
N GLU A 295 -14.30 -2.90 -4.98
CA GLU A 295 -13.79 -4.01 -5.79
C GLU A 295 -14.10 -3.78 -7.27
N LEU A 296 -13.04 -3.61 -8.07
CA LEU A 296 -13.14 -3.44 -9.51
C LEU A 296 -13.07 -4.82 -10.20
N PRO A 297 -14.10 -5.25 -10.95
CA PRO A 297 -14.12 -6.56 -11.61
C PRO A 297 -13.22 -6.64 -12.85
N VAL A 298 -12.42 -5.60 -13.12
CA VAL A 298 -11.53 -5.49 -14.27
C VAL A 298 -10.08 -5.42 -13.80
N PRO A 299 -9.10 -5.87 -14.63
CA PRO A 299 -7.70 -5.74 -14.26
C PRO A 299 -7.24 -4.27 -14.38
N VAL A 300 -6.60 -3.78 -13.32
CA VAL A 300 -5.93 -2.49 -13.29
C VAL A 300 -4.42 -2.71 -13.36
N ALA A 301 -3.92 -2.92 -14.59
CA ALA A 301 -2.51 -3.22 -14.89
C ALA A 301 -1.63 -1.94 -14.92
N ALA A 302 -1.73 -1.13 -13.86
CA ALA A 302 -0.97 0.09 -13.64
C ALA A 302 -0.51 0.15 -12.17
N GLY A 303 0.55 0.89 -11.88
CA GLY A 303 1.05 1.07 -10.50
C GLY A 303 1.99 -0.05 -10.02
N GLU A 304 2.12 -0.18 -8.70
CA GLU A 304 3.00 -1.17 -8.08
C GLU A 304 2.51 -2.60 -8.36
N MET A 305 3.43 -3.47 -8.73
CA MET A 305 3.25 -4.91 -8.82
C MET A 305 3.67 -5.58 -7.50
N TYR A 306 3.29 -6.85 -7.33
CA TYR A 306 3.69 -7.66 -6.19
C TYR A 306 4.07 -9.05 -6.66
N GLY A 307 5.35 -9.40 -6.51
CA GLY A 307 5.90 -10.69 -6.92
C GLY A 307 5.75 -11.82 -5.88
N GLY A 308 5.10 -11.56 -4.74
CA GLY A 308 5.12 -12.45 -3.58
C GLY A 308 6.49 -12.52 -2.91
N ARG A 309 6.53 -12.88 -1.63
CA ARG A 309 7.71 -13.59 -1.11
C ARG A 309 7.56 -15.03 -1.60
N ARG A 310 8.40 -15.44 -2.55
CA ARG A 310 8.61 -16.88 -2.80
C ARG A 310 9.37 -17.47 -1.62
#